data_AF-A0AAN5T2H8-F1
#
_entry.id   AF-A0AAN5T2H8-F1
#
_cell.length_a   1.000
_cell.length_b   1.000
_cell.length_c   1.000
_cell.angle_alpha   90.00
_cell.angle_beta   90.00
_cell.angle_gamma   90.00
#
_symmetry.space_group_name_H-M   'P 1'
#
loop_
_entity.id
_entity.type
_entity.pdbx_description
1 polymer ?
#
loop_
_entity_poly.entity_id
_entity_poly.type
_entity_poly.pdbx_seq_one_letter_code
_entity_poly.pdbx_strand_id
1 'polypeptide(L)'
;SGYTVQFSPQPLTATANATVNITLSQVTSAKGRIIGYIPGWKTPPTAQELANAGYTHVMIAFGVFSTNTPGVIVPAFETVTKEYIQSLHQAGIKVILSLGGALTSIPNTTVDFHQVLAASSSPDVFKQTFINSLKGLISQYGFDGFDMDIEHGINAGGSFSQPQGDIAVLASIINTMYSQNPSLLITLTPQVANIAATSGFDQTWGNYASLTMQTHQSLAWVGIQLYNTGCAFGIDQVCYGPTPTDIPDF
;
A
#
# COMPACT_ATOMS: atom_id res chain seq x y z
N SER A 1 10.14 -9.77 15.84
CA SER A 1 10.77 -10.98 15.27
C SER A 1 9.65 -11.87 14.77
N GLY A 2 9.55 -12.10 13.46
CA GLY A 2 8.38 -12.77 12.87
C GLY A 2 8.47 -14.29 12.91
N TYR A 3 7.36 -14.95 12.60
CA TYR A 3 7.29 -16.37 12.28
C TYR A 3 6.88 -16.51 10.81
N THR A 4 7.45 -17.47 10.08
CA THR A 4 6.85 -17.92 8.83
C THR A 4 5.79 -18.96 9.15
N VAL A 5 4.61 -18.82 8.56
CA VAL A 5 3.49 -19.74 8.74
C VAL A 5 3.44 -20.69 7.54
N GLN A 6 3.43 -21.99 7.82
CA GLN A 6 3.14 -23.02 6.83
C GLN A 6 1.89 -23.79 7.27
N PHE A 7 0.98 -24.00 6.33
CA PHE A 7 -0.22 -24.78 6.55
C PHE A 7 -0.10 -26.12 5.83
N SER A 8 -0.59 -27.21 6.43
CA SER A 8 -0.67 -28.52 5.77
C SER A 8 -2.02 -29.20 6.09
N PRO A 9 -2.73 -29.77 5.10
CA PRO A 9 -2.34 -29.89 3.68
C PRO A 9 -2.48 -28.59 2.87
N GLN A 10 -1.75 -28.48 1.75
CA GLN A 10 -1.98 -27.48 0.71
C GLN A 10 -2.48 -28.17 -0.57
N PRO A 11 -3.48 -27.61 -1.28
CA PRO A 11 -4.20 -26.36 -0.97
C PRO A 11 -5.16 -26.53 0.22
N LEU A 12 -5.40 -25.44 0.97
CA LEU A 12 -6.42 -25.44 2.02
C LEU A 12 -7.79 -25.73 1.40
N THR A 13 -8.42 -26.82 1.83
CA THR A 13 -9.77 -27.20 1.39
C THR A 13 -10.70 -27.15 2.59
N ALA A 14 -11.77 -26.37 2.49
CA ALA A 14 -12.78 -26.26 3.54
C ALA A 14 -13.65 -27.54 3.53
N THR A 15 -13.30 -28.53 4.34
CA THR A 15 -14.09 -29.75 4.57
C THR A 15 -14.44 -29.83 6.05
N ALA A 16 -15.67 -30.25 6.37
CA ALA A 16 -16.09 -30.41 7.75
C ALA A 16 -15.15 -31.37 8.49
N ASN A 17 -14.67 -30.96 9.67
CA ASN A 17 -13.72 -31.69 10.52
C ASN A 17 -12.30 -31.88 9.91
N ALA A 18 -11.90 -31.13 8.89
CA ALA A 18 -10.53 -31.16 8.39
C ALA A 18 -9.56 -30.62 9.45
N THR A 19 -8.46 -31.35 9.67
CA THR A 19 -7.36 -30.90 10.54
C THR A 19 -6.34 -30.14 9.70
N VAL A 20 -6.06 -28.89 10.08
CA VAL A 20 -5.00 -28.07 9.47
C VAL A 20 -3.83 -27.99 10.45
N ASN A 21 -2.67 -28.46 10.01
CA ASN A 21 -1.44 -28.28 10.78
C ASN A 21 -0.82 -26.93 10.47
N ILE A 22 -0.57 -26.13 11.49
CA ILE A 22 0.07 -24.82 11.40
C ILE A 22 1.47 -24.94 11.98
N THR A 23 2.49 -24.80 11.11
CA THR A 23 3.88 -24.75 11.53
C THR A 23 4.34 -23.30 11.58
N LEU A 24 4.81 -22.86 12.76
CA LEU A 24 5.40 -21.55 12.98
C LEU A 24 6.92 -21.69 13.09
N SER A 25 7.66 -21.22 12.09
CA SER A 25 9.13 -21.20 12.14
C SER A 25 9.61 -19.81 12.52
N GLN A 26 10.37 -19.70 13.63
CA GLN A 26 10.90 -18.42 14.10
C GLN A 26 11.92 -17.87 13.10
N VAL A 27 11.71 -16.63 12.64
CA VAL A 27 12.65 -15.94 11.75
C VAL A 27 13.78 -15.35 12.60
N THR A 28 14.99 -15.91 12.48
CA THR A 28 16.15 -15.55 13.30
C THR A 28 16.95 -14.33 12.80
N SER A 29 16.52 -13.63 11.74
CA SER A 29 17.28 -12.48 11.21
C SER A 29 16.49 -11.22 10.81
N ALA A 30 15.17 -11.16 11.01
CA ALA A 30 14.43 -9.95 10.65
C ALA A 30 14.38 -8.98 11.84
N LYS A 31 15.32 -8.01 11.88
CA LYS A 31 15.06 -6.74 12.57
C LYS A 31 13.75 -6.19 11.99
N GLY A 32 12.84 -5.75 12.85
CA GLY A 32 11.61 -5.09 12.41
C GLY A 32 11.91 -3.82 11.61
N ARG A 33 10.87 -3.18 11.09
CA ARG A 33 11.00 -1.89 10.38
C ARG A 33 10.44 -0.77 11.23
N ILE A 34 11.15 0.35 11.27
CA ILE A 34 10.58 1.66 11.62
C ILE A 34 10.43 2.43 10.31
N ILE A 35 9.19 2.80 10.00
CA ILE A 35 8.77 3.41 8.73
C ILE A 35 8.19 4.79 9.05
N GLY A 36 8.64 5.82 8.33
CA GLY A 36 8.16 7.20 8.52
C GLY A 36 7.67 7.83 7.23
N TYR A 37 6.52 8.50 7.26
CA TYR A 37 6.09 9.35 6.17
C TYR A 37 6.82 10.70 6.22
N ILE A 38 7.36 11.13 5.08
CA ILE A 38 7.96 12.43 4.87
C ILE A 38 7.01 13.25 4.00
N PRO A 39 6.35 14.29 4.57
CA PRO A 39 5.51 15.18 3.81
C PRO A 39 6.34 16.01 2.83
N GLY A 40 6.11 15.85 1.54
CA GLY A 40 6.87 16.51 0.49
C GLY A 40 6.60 18.01 0.32
N TRP A 41 5.77 18.58 1.20
CA TRP A 41 5.51 20.02 1.33
C TRP A 41 6.09 20.61 2.62
N LYS A 42 6.86 19.84 3.40
CA LYS A 42 7.58 20.29 4.59
C LYS A 42 9.08 20.06 4.42
N THR A 43 9.90 20.90 5.04
CA THR A 43 11.34 20.62 5.13
C THR A 43 11.57 19.26 5.80
N PRO A 44 12.22 18.30 5.13
CA PRO A 44 12.42 16.98 5.70
C PRO A 44 13.50 17.01 6.80
N PRO A 45 13.43 16.12 7.81
CA PRO A 45 14.56 15.87 8.71
C PRO A 45 15.79 15.41 7.94
N THR A 46 16.98 15.56 8.51
CA THR A 46 18.19 15.07 7.86
C THR A 46 18.24 13.53 7.86
N ALA A 47 18.91 12.94 6.87
CA ALA A 47 19.10 11.50 6.82
C ALA A 47 19.79 10.93 8.07
N GLN A 48 20.74 11.68 8.66
CA GLN A 48 21.45 11.25 9.86
C GLN A 48 20.54 11.27 11.10
N GLU A 49 19.66 12.27 11.25
CA GLU A 49 18.67 12.30 12.34
C GLU A 49 17.73 11.10 12.27
N LEU A 50 17.23 10.79 11.08
CA LEU A 50 16.36 9.63 10.85
C LEU A 50 17.09 8.31 11.16
N ALA A 51 18.32 8.15 10.69
CA ALA A 51 19.11 6.95 10.95
C ALA A 51 19.43 6.78 12.44
N ASN A 52 19.81 7.87 13.12
CA ASN A 52 20.07 7.86 14.57
C ASN A 52 18.82 7.53 15.39
N ALA A 53 17.65 7.93 14.93
CA ALA A 53 16.36 7.57 15.53
C ALA A 53 15.94 6.12 15.21
N GLY A 54 16.66 5.42 14.34
CA GLY A 54 16.42 4.01 14.00
C GLY A 54 15.45 3.79 12.83
N TYR A 55 15.11 4.83 12.06
CA TYR A 55 14.32 4.66 10.84
C TYR A 55 15.07 3.75 9.86
N THR A 56 14.30 2.84 9.26
CA THR A 56 14.80 1.88 8.25
C THR A 56 14.26 2.19 6.87
N HIS A 57 13.07 2.77 6.81
CA HIS A 57 12.36 3.10 5.59
C HIS A 57 11.68 4.46 5.77
N VAL A 58 11.56 5.20 4.67
CA VAL A 58 10.73 6.40 4.60
C VAL A 58 9.83 6.36 3.38
N MET A 59 8.65 6.96 3.52
CA MET A 59 7.61 7.04 2.51
C MET A 59 7.49 8.51 2.10
N ILE A 60 7.81 8.84 0.85
CA ILE A 60 7.69 10.20 0.34
C ILE A 60 6.25 10.43 -0.09
N ALA A 61 5.58 11.36 0.58
CA ALA A 61 4.20 11.75 0.35
C ALA A 61 4.15 13.03 -0.51
N PHE A 62 3.56 13.06 -1.71
CA PHE A 62 2.92 11.97 -2.46
C PHE A 62 3.16 12.11 -3.97
N GLY A 63 2.95 11.05 -4.73
CA GLY A 63 2.61 11.12 -6.15
C GLY A 63 1.08 11.13 -6.31
N VAL A 64 0.53 12.14 -6.98
CA VAL A 64 -0.92 12.29 -7.25
C VAL A 64 -1.22 12.03 -8.74
N PHE A 65 -2.48 11.93 -9.14
CA PHE A 65 -2.84 11.48 -10.49
C PHE A 65 -3.24 12.65 -11.40
N SER A 66 -2.69 12.69 -12.62
CA SER A 66 -3.04 13.72 -13.63
C SER A 66 -4.45 13.50 -14.18
N THR A 67 -5.27 14.55 -14.21
CA THR A 67 -6.58 14.55 -14.89
C THR A 67 -6.47 14.92 -16.36
N ASN A 68 -5.36 15.53 -16.79
CA ASN A 68 -5.11 15.87 -18.20
C ASN A 68 -4.60 14.66 -19.00
N THR A 69 -3.88 13.76 -18.34
CA THR A 69 -3.31 12.57 -18.99
C THR A 69 -3.52 11.35 -18.09
N PRO A 70 -4.69 10.70 -18.19
CA PRO A 70 -5.06 9.51 -17.42
C PRO A 70 -3.94 8.47 -17.31
N GLY A 71 -3.50 8.21 -16.09
CA GLY A 71 -2.41 7.29 -15.77
C GLY A 71 -1.08 7.97 -15.46
N VAL A 72 -0.87 9.24 -15.82
CA VAL A 72 0.35 9.96 -15.41
C VAL A 72 0.31 10.28 -13.92
N ILE A 73 1.40 9.97 -13.22
CA ILE A 73 1.65 10.35 -11.83
C ILE A 73 2.41 11.67 -11.80
N VAL A 74 1.89 12.62 -11.02
CA VAL A 74 2.44 13.96 -10.82
C VAL A 74 3.09 14.03 -9.43
N PRO A 75 4.38 14.35 -9.33
CA PRO A 75 5.05 14.60 -8.06
C PRO A 75 4.40 15.74 -7.26
N ALA A 76 4.00 15.48 -6.03
CA ALA A 76 3.52 16.47 -5.06
C ALA A 76 4.45 16.53 -3.84
N PHE A 77 5.77 16.55 -4.09
CA PHE A 77 6.81 16.54 -3.06
C PHE A 77 7.93 17.55 -3.33
N GLU A 78 7.57 18.82 -3.54
CA GLU A 78 8.48 19.91 -3.92
C GLU A 78 9.72 20.07 -3.00
N THR A 79 9.63 19.70 -1.72
CA THR A 79 10.74 19.81 -0.77
C THR A 79 11.72 18.64 -0.81
N VAL A 80 11.41 17.56 -1.54
CA VAL A 80 12.18 16.31 -1.58
C VAL A 80 12.94 16.22 -2.90
N THR A 81 14.25 16.40 -2.83
CA THR A 81 15.13 16.30 -4.01
C THR A 81 15.74 14.91 -4.17
N LYS A 82 16.29 14.64 -5.36
CA LYS A 82 17.07 13.42 -5.63
C LYS A 82 18.29 13.29 -4.70
N GLU A 83 18.96 14.40 -4.43
CA GLU A 83 20.15 14.45 -3.56
C GLU A 83 19.77 14.11 -2.11
N TYR A 84 18.60 14.58 -1.65
CA TYR A 84 18.09 14.19 -0.34
C TYR A 84 17.81 12.68 -0.27
N ILE A 85 17.17 12.09 -1.30
CA ILE A 85 16.95 10.64 -1.40
C ILE A 85 18.29 9.88 -1.38
N GLN A 86 19.30 10.37 -2.11
CA GLN A 86 20.64 9.79 -2.09
C GLN A 86 21.28 9.85 -0.69
N SER A 87 21.05 10.92 0.07
CA SER A 87 21.55 11.04 1.45
C SER A 87 20.89 10.00 2.38
N LEU A 88 19.61 9.71 2.19
CA LEU A 88 18.90 8.65 2.92
C LEU A 88 19.49 7.27 2.61
N HIS A 89 19.77 6.98 1.34
CA HIS A 89 20.43 5.72 0.94
C HIS A 89 21.83 5.58 1.55
N GLN A 90 22.63 6.65 1.58
CA GLN A 90 23.94 6.66 2.23
C GLN A 90 23.85 6.39 3.73
N ALA A 91 22.76 6.80 4.37
CA ALA A 91 22.43 6.50 5.76
C ALA A 91 21.81 5.10 5.96
N GLY A 92 21.66 4.30 4.89
CA GLY A 92 21.11 2.95 4.94
C GLY A 92 19.58 2.88 4.99
N ILE A 93 18.89 3.99 4.71
CA ILE A 93 17.43 4.08 4.74
C ILE A 93 16.87 3.82 3.33
N LYS A 94 15.84 2.98 3.24
CA LYS A 94 15.09 2.73 2.01
C LYS A 94 14.03 3.82 1.78
N VAL A 95 13.84 4.24 0.53
CA VAL A 95 12.96 5.35 0.18
C VAL A 95 11.89 4.89 -0.80
N ILE A 96 10.62 5.03 -0.42
CA ILE A 96 9.46 4.55 -1.17
C ILE A 96 8.61 5.75 -1.58
N LEU A 97 8.11 5.77 -2.82
CA LEU A 97 7.15 6.79 -3.26
C LEU A 97 5.72 6.38 -2.89
N SER A 98 5.04 7.15 -2.03
CA SER A 98 3.62 6.89 -1.73
C SER A 98 2.70 7.59 -2.73
N LEU A 99 1.72 6.86 -3.23
CA LEU A 99 0.75 7.30 -4.25
C LEU A 99 -0.63 7.48 -3.62
N GLY A 100 -1.30 8.59 -3.93
CA GLY A 100 -2.63 8.92 -3.40
C GLY A 100 -2.59 10.06 -2.39
N GLY A 101 -2.96 9.77 -1.15
CA GLY A 101 -3.20 10.72 -0.07
C GLY A 101 -4.65 11.23 -0.02
N ALA A 102 -4.95 12.05 0.99
CA ALA A 102 -6.32 12.51 1.27
C ALA A 102 -6.84 13.59 0.30
N LEU A 103 -5.96 14.43 -0.25
CA LEU A 103 -6.33 15.51 -1.17
C LEU A 103 -5.13 15.98 -1.99
N THR A 104 -5.41 16.74 -3.06
CA THR A 104 -4.40 17.46 -3.84
C THR A 104 -4.83 18.91 -4.08
N SER A 105 -3.86 19.82 -4.04
CA SER A 105 -4.04 21.23 -4.41
C SER A 105 -3.37 21.58 -5.75
N ILE A 106 -2.73 20.62 -6.41
CA ILE A 106 -2.09 20.84 -7.71
C ILE A 106 -3.17 20.89 -8.79
N PRO A 107 -3.24 21.95 -9.62
CA PRO A 107 -4.23 22.03 -10.69
C PRO A 107 -4.16 20.83 -11.65
N ASN A 108 -5.32 20.39 -12.13
CA ASN A 108 -5.45 19.24 -13.03
C ASN A 108 -4.89 17.92 -12.47
N THR A 109 -5.02 17.74 -11.16
CA THR A 109 -4.71 16.48 -10.50
C THR A 109 -5.86 16.04 -9.60
N THR A 110 -5.89 14.76 -9.28
CA THR A 110 -6.80 14.13 -8.32
C THR A 110 -6.06 13.08 -7.51
N VAL A 111 -6.63 12.73 -6.36
CA VAL A 111 -6.22 11.56 -5.56
C VAL A 111 -7.18 10.37 -5.75
N ASP A 112 -8.24 10.55 -6.56
CA ASP A 112 -9.21 9.51 -6.89
C ASP A 112 -8.70 8.66 -8.06
N PHE A 113 -8.40 7.39 -7.78
CA PHE A 113 -7.87 6.47 -8.79
C PHE A 113 -8.91 6.08 -9.85
N HIS A 114 -10.15 5.85 -9.44
CA HIS A 114 -11.24 5.51 -10.35
C HIS A 114 -11.49 6.63 -11.36
N GLN A 115 -11.45 7.88 -10.90
CA GLN A 115 -11.64 9.05 -11.76
C GLN A 115 -10.67 9.05 -12.94
N VAL A 116 -9.38 8.82 -12.70
CA VAL A 116 -8.38 8.79 -13.78
C VAL A 116 -8.42 7.49 -14.57
N LEU A 117 -8.79 6.36 -13.97
CA LEU A 117 -8.98 5.12 -14.72
C LEU A 117 -10.14 5.23 -15.71
N ALA A 118 -11.29 5.73 -15.25
CA ALA A 118 -12.50 5.91 -16.06
C ALA A 118 -12.34 6.98 -17.14
N ALA A 119 -11.46 7.97 -16.93
CA ALA A 119 -11.13 8.99 -17.93
C ALA A 119 -10.19 8.47 -19.04
N SER A 120 -9.54 7.32 -18.85
CA SER A 120 -8.66 6.73 -19.86
C SER A 120 -9.45 6.08 -20.99
N SER A 121 -8.86 5.99 -22.19
CA SER A 121 -9.50 5.37 -23.35
C SER A 121 -9.72 3.87 -23.19
N SER A 122 -8.88 3.19 -22.40
CA SER A 122 -9.08 1.81 -21.98
C SER A 122 -8.25 1.47 -20.72
N PRO A 123 -8.61 0.42 -19.97
CA PRO A 123 -7.79 -0.04 -18.85
C PRO A 123 -6.36 -0.43 -19.23
N ASP A 124 -6.13 -0.96 -20.44
CA ASP A 124 -4.78 -1.33 -20.88
C ASP A 124 -3.90 -0.10 -21.17
N VAL A 125 -4.47 0.93 -21.80
CA VAL A 125 -3.77 2.22 -22.01
C VAL A 125 -3.46 2.89 -20.67
N PHE A 126 -4.42 2.86 -19.73
CA PHE A 126 -4.21 3.36 -18.38
C PHE A 126 -3.05 2.65 -17.68
N LYS A 127 -3.07 1.30 -17.63
CA LYS A 127 -2.01 0.49 -16.99
C LYS A 127 -0.65 0.80 -17.59
N GLN A 128 -0.54 0.86 -18.92
CA GLN A 128 0.73 1.15 -19.59
C GLN A 128 1.25 2.55 -19.23
N THR A 129 0.38 3.56 -19.27
CA THR A 129 0.73 4.95 -18.93
C THR A 129 1.17 5.07 -17.47
N PHE A 130 0.43 4.44 -16.56
CA PHE A 130 0.72 4.42 -15.12
C PHE A 130 2.05 3.73 -14.81
N ILE A 131 2.26 2.53 -15.34
CA ILE A 131 3.51 1.78 -15.16
C ILE A 131 4.71 2.59 -15.70
N ASN A 132 4.59 3.19 -16.88
CA ASN A 132 5.67 3.97 -17.47
C ASN A 132 5.98 5.23 -16.66
N SER A 133 4.94 5.95 -16.21
CA SER A 133 5.10 7.13 -15.37
C SER A 133 5.76 6.79 -14.03
N LEU A 134 5.29 5.73 -13.36
CA LEU A 134 5.83 5.27 -12.10
C LEU A 134 7.30 4.82 -12.22
N LYS A 135 7.63 4.04 -13.26
CA LYS A 135 9.03 3.69 -13.56
C LYS A 135 9.91 4.90 -13.80
N GLY A 136 9.38 5.91 -14.51
CA GLY A 136 10.07 7.17 -14.75
C GLY A 136 10.44 7.86 -13.44
N LEU A 137 9.49 8.00 -12.52
CA LEU A 137 9.72 8.61 -11.21
C LEU A 137 10.69 7.79 -10.35
N ILE A 138 10.51 6.46 -10.31
CA ILE A 138 11.42 5.54 -9.60
C ILE A 138 12.86 5.72 -10.09
N SER A 139 13.08 5.72 -11.41
CA SER A 139 14.40 5.89 -12.01
C SER A 139 14.98 7.29 -11.79
N GLN A 140 14.16 8.33 -11.97
CA GLN A 140 14.59 9.73 -11.87
C GLN A 140 15.11 10.07 -10.47
N TYR A 141 14.37 9.67 -9.44
CA TYR A 141 14.64 10.00 -8.04
C TYR A 141 15.42 8.93 -7.29
N GLY A 142 15.44 7.69 -7.80
CA GLY A 142 16.08 6.56 -7.13
C GLY A 142 15.20 5.92 -6.04
N PHE A 143 13.89 5.85 -6.22
CA PHE A 143 13.04 5.16 -5.23
C PHE A 143 13.33 3.64 -5.21
N ASP A 144 13.28 3.03 -4.02
CA ASP A 144 13.39 1.59 -3.81
C ASP A 144 12.07 0.85 -4.08
N GLY A 145 10.98 1.59 -4.27
CA GLY A 145 9.64 1.02 -4.37
C GLY A 145 8.53 2.07 -4.39
N PHE A 146 7.29 1.61 -4.25
CA PHE A 146 6.12 2.48 -4.16
C PHE A 146 5.07 1.94 -3.19
N ASP A 147 4.25 2.84 -2.69
CA ASP A 147 3.21 2.59 -1.71
C ASP A 147 1.84 3.03 -2.24
N MET A 148 0.80 2.27 -1.91
CA MET A 148 -0.57 2.51 -2.32
C MET A 148 -1.38 3.04 -1.14
N ASP A 149 -1.30 4.36 -0.92
CA ASP A 149 -2.10 5.13 0.04
C ASP A 149 -3.27 5.82 -0.69
N ILE A 150 -4.00 5.05 -1.50
CA ILE A 150 -5.09 5.55 -2.34
C ILE A 150 -6.41 5.45 -1.54
N GLU A 151 -6.78 6.56 -0.91
CA GLU A 151 -7.97 6.63 -0.05
C GLU A 151 -9.28 6.88 -0.82
N HIS A 152 -9.19 7.18 -2.12
CA HIS A 152 -10.33 7.51 -2.97
C HIS A 152 -10.30 6.74 -4.30
N GLY A 153 -11.47 6.24 -4.73
CA GLY A 153 -11.60 5.64 -6.06
C GLY A 153 -11.03 4.24 -6.20
N ILE A 154 -11.09 3.42 -5.15
CA ILE A 154 -10.86 1.97 -5.23
C ILE A 154 -12.22 1.27 -5.07
N ASN A 155 -13.04 1.32 -6.12
CA ASN A 155 -14.38 0.73 -6.08
C ASN A 155 -14.33 -0.79 -6.22
N ALA A 156 -15.27 -1.44 -5.54
CA ALA A 156 -15.51 -2.86 -5.74
C ALA A 156 -16.17 -3.11 -7.10
N GLY A 157 -15.64 -4.09 -7.83
CA GLY A 157 -16.23 -4.63 -9.06
C GLY A 157 -16.05 -6.15 -9.09
N GLY A 158 -16.96 -6.88 -9.75
CA GLY A 158 -16.93 -8.34 -9.75
C GLY A 158 -17.28 -8.92 -8.37
N SER A 159 -16.53 -9.92 -7.92
CA SER A 159 -16.67 -10.51 -6.57
C SER A 159 -15.40 -10.29 -5.74
N PHE A 160 -15.51 -10.39 -4.43
CA PHE A 160 -14.38 -10.21 -3.51
C PHE A 160 -13.16 -11.08 -3.86
N SER A 161 -13.36 -12.35 -4.22
CA SER A 161 -12.29 -13.28 -4.58
C SER A 161 -11.83 -13.19 -6.04
N GLN A 162 -12.67 -12.64 -6.92
CA GLN A 162 -12.39 -12.44 -8.35
C GLN A 162 -12.79 -11.02 -8.73
N PRO A 163 -12.04 -10.01 -8.26
CA PRO A 163 -12.40 -8.63 -8.48
C PRO A 163 -12.24 -8.24 -9.95
N GLN A 164 -12.99 -7.23 -10.36
CA GLN A 164 -12.91 -6.56 -11.66
C GLN A 164 -12.78 -5.05 -11.45
N GLY A 165 -12.59 -4.29 -12.54
CA GLY A 165 -12.49 -2.83 -12.46
C GLY A 165 -11.24 -2.39 -11.70
N ASP A 166 -11.40 -1.39 -10.82
CA ASP A 166 -10.32 -0.67 -10.14
C ASP A 166 -9.33 -1.62 -9.45
N ILE A 167 -9.83 -2.57 -8.64
CA ILE A 167 -9.00 -3.54 -7.89
C ILE A 167 -8.20 -4.44 -8.85
N ALA A 168 -8.82 -4.94 -9.92
CA ALA A 168 -8.13 -5.81 -10.88
C ALA A 168 -7.05 -5.07 -11.68
N VAL A 169 -7.32 -3.82 -12.04
CA VAL A 169 -6.36 -2.95 -12.74
C VAL A 169 -5.18 -2.63 -11.83
N LEU A 170 -5.43 -2.24 -10.58
CA LEU A 170 -4.37 -1.93 -9.61
C LEU A 170 -3.54 -3.18 -9.28
N ALA A 171 -4.17 -4.34 -9.10
CA ALA A 171 -3.48 -5.61 -8.91
C ALA A 171 -2.57 -5.96 -10.11
N SER A 172 -3.07 -5.74 -11.33
CA SER A 172 -2.27 -5.95 -12.55
C SER A 172 -1.05 -5.03 -12.60
N ILE A 173 -1.18 -3.76 -12.19
CA ILE A 173 -0.06 -2.80 -12.11
C ILE A 173 0.99 -3.29 -11.10
N ILE A 174 0.56 -3.62 -9.87
CA ILE A 174 1.44 -4.10 -8.79
C ILE A 174 2.23 -5.35 -9.23
N ASN A 175 1.53 -6.37 -9.71
CA ASN A 175 2.14 -7.64 -10.09
C ASN A 175 3.06 -7.47 -11.32
N THR A 176 2.71 -6.59 -12.26
CA THR A 176 3.56 -6.29 -13.42
C THR A 176 4.85 -5.58 -12.99
N MET A 177 4.76 -4.58 -12.11
CA MET A 177 5.93 -3.88 -11.59
C MET A 177 6.88 -4.86 -10.86
N TYR A 178 6.33 -5.71 -9.98
CA TYR A 178 7.13 -6.68 -9.24
C TYR A 178 7.78 -7.74 -10.14
N SER A 179 7.03 -8.32 -11.08
CA SER A 179 7.57 -9.33 -12.00
C SER A 179 8.72 -8.81 -12.86
N GLN A 180 8.72 -7.52 -13.20
CA GLN A 180 9.79 -6.87 -13.96
C GLN A 180 10.97 -6.46 -13.10
N ASN A 181 10.74 -6.20 -11.80
CA ASN A 181 11.81 -5.92 -10.83
C ASN A 181 11.42 -6.43 -9.43
N PRO A 182 11.78 -7.67 -9.08
CA PRO A 182 11.47 -8.25 -7.77
C PRO A 182 12.18 -7.59 -6.59
N SER A 183 13.09 -6.63 -6.83
CA SER A 183 13.72 -5.84 -5.76
C SER A 183 12.87 -4.66 -5.30
N LEU A 184 11.77 -4.35 -5.99
CA LEU A 184 10.87 -3.27 -5.60
C LEU A 184 10.20 -3.57 -4.26
N LEU A 185 10.23 -2.58 -3.36
CA LEU A 185 9.42 -2.58 -2.15
C LEU A 185 8.02 -2.06 -2.47
N ILE A 186 7.07 -2.96 -2.67
CA ILE A 186 5.67 -2.60 -2.96
C ILE A 186 4.82 -2.75 -1.70
N THR A 187 4.08 -1.71 -1.32
CA THR A 187 3.35 -1.69 -0.06
C THR A 187 1.92 -1.20 -0.26
N LEU A 188 1.04 -1.60 0.65
CA LEU A 188 -0.32 -1.07 0.75
C LEU A 188 -0.47 -0.38 2.12
N THR A 189 -1.15 0.77 2.15
CA THR A 189 -1.41 1.50 3.40
C THR A 189 -2.92 1.72 3.61
N PRO A 190 -3.71 0.65 3.81
CA PRO A 190 -5.16 0.75 3.92
C PRO A 190 -5.63 1.42 5.22
N GLN A 191 -6.80 2.07 5.16
CA GLN A 191 -7.59 2.36 6.35
C GLN A 191 -8.18 1.08 6.93
N VAL A 192 -8.56 1.09 8.21
CA VAL A 192 -9.06 -0.11 8.91
C VAL A 192 -10.27 -0.74 8.20
N ALA A 193 -11.25 0.07 7.77
CA ALA A 193 -12.46 -0.42 7.10
C ALA A 193 -12.14 -1.21 5.80
N ASN A 194 -11.05 -0.86 5.12
CA ASN A 194 -10.68 -1.48 3.85
C ASN A 194 -10.15 -2.91 4.00
N ILE A 195 -9.67 -3.29 5.20
CA ILE A 195 -8.92 -4.52 5.44
C ILE A 195 -9.47 -5.39 6.58
N ALA A 196 -10.23 -4.81 7.51
CA ALA A 196 -10.83 -5.54 8.62
C ALA A 196 -11.88 -6.57 8.17
N ALA A 197 -12.26 -7.48 9.08
CA ALA A 197 -13.32 -8.43 8.80
C ALA A 197 -14.63 -7.66 8.53
N THR A 198 -15.32 -8.00 7.45
CA THR A 198 -16.56 -7.32 7.06
C THR A 198 -17.37 -8.20 6.11
N SER A 199 -18.69 -8.02 6.09
CA SER A 199 -19.57 -8.56 5.07
C SER A 199 -19.65 -7.67 3.82
N GLY A 200 -19.13 -6.43 3.90
CA GLY A 200 -19.16 -5.46 2.83
C GLY A 200 -18.09 -5.71 1.76
N PHE A 201 -18.40 -5.32 0.53
CA PHE A 201 -17.45 -5.23 -0.57
C PHE A 201 -17.81 -4.03 -1.44
N ASP A 202 -17.24 -2.88 -1.08
CA ASP A 202 -17.46 -1.58 -1.74
C ASP A 202 -16.18 -0.74 -1.67
N GLN A 203 -16.27 0.57 -1.98
CA GLN A 203 -15.13 1.48 -1.97
C GLN A 203 -14.53 1.76 -0.57
N THR A 204 -15.21 1.37 0.50
CA THR A 204 -14.81 1.57 1.89
C THR A 204 -14.52 0.23 2.58
N TRP A 205 -15.38 -0.77 2.39
CA TRP A 205 -15.30 -2.04 3.11
C TRP A 205 -14.74 -3.15 2.23
N GLY A 206 -13.63 -3.77 2.68
CA GLY A 206 -13.08 -5.00 2.11
C GLY A 206 -12.36 -4.86 0.76
N ASN A 207 -12.31 -3.68 0.14
CA ASN A 207 -11.60 -3.46 -1.12
C ASN A 207 -10.09 -3.77 -1.04
N TYR A 208 -9.38 -3.28 -0.01
CA TYR A 208 -7.96 -3.60 0.15
C TYR A 208 -7.70 -5.03 0.62
N ALA A 209 -8.64 -5.66 1.33
CA ALA A 209 -8.55 -7.10 1.61
C ALA A 209 -8.60 -7.93 0.32
N SER A 210 -9.53 -7.60 -0.59
CA SER A 210 -9.59 -8.20 -1.94
C SER A 210 -8.30 -7.92 -2.73
N LEU A 211 -7.81 -6.68 -2.76
CA LEU A 211 -6.56 -6.32 -3.43
C LEU A 211 -5.35 -7.10 -2.88
N THR A 212 -5.27 -7.25 -1.56
CA THR A 212 -4.20 -8.01 -0.89
C THR A 212 -4.22 -9.47 -1.36
N MET A 213 -5.39 -10.10 -1.49
CA MET A 213 -5.49 -11.46 -2.04
C MET A 213 -4.97 -11.57 -3.49
N GLN A 214 -5.08 -10.51 -4.29
CA GLN A 214 -4.60 -10.53 -5.68
C GLN A 214 -3.10 -10.20 -5.81
N THR A 215 -2.48 -9.65 -4.76
CA THR A 215 -1.13 -9.06 -4.84
C THR A 215 -0.15 -9.54 -3.80
N HIS A 216 -0.56 -10.39 -2.84
CA HIS A 216 0.26 -10.79 -1.69
C HIS A 216 1.66 -11.32 -2.04
N GLN A 217 1.86 -11.92 -3.23
CA GLN A 217 3.19 -12.40 -3.65
C GLN A 217 4.17 -11.28 -4.04
N SER A 218 3.67 -10.07 -4.24
CA SER A 218 4.43 -8.89 -4.66
C SER A 218 4.63 -7.88 -3.53
N LEU A 219 4.00 -8.07 -2.36
CA LEU A 219 4.00 -7.08 -1.28
C LEU A 219 5.16 -7.28 -0.30
N ALA A 220 5.83 -6.18 0.03
CA ALA A 220 6.80 -6.12 1.12
C ALA A 220 6.13 -6.05 2.50
N TRP A 221 5.03 -5.29 2.61
CA TRP A 221 4.13 -5.26 3.78
C TRP A 221 2.79 -4.60 3.45
N VAL A 222 1.85 -4.72 4.40
CA VAL A 222 0.60 -3.94 4.47
C VAL A 222 0.61 -3.16 5.79
N GLY A 223 0.60 -1.83 5.72
CA GLY A 223 0.65 -0.93 6.89
C GLY A 223 -0.73 -0.39 7.21
N ILE A 224 -1.39 -0.89 8.25
CA ILE A 224 -2.77 -0.51 8.56
C ILE A 224 -2.78 0.86 9.26
N GLN A 225 -3.59 1.80 8.76
CA GLN A 225 -3.80 3.09 9.41
C GLN A 225 -4.69 2.93 10.66
N LEU A 226 -4.09 2.67 11.83
CA LEU A 226 -4.79 2.47 13.11
C LEU A 226 -5.23 3.79 13.77
N TYR A 227 -5.77 4.71 12.98
CA TYR A 227 -6.20 6.06 13.41
C TYR A 227 -7.26 6.60 12.45
N ASN A 228 -7.83 7.77 12.77
CA ASN A 228 -8.84 8.48 11.95
C ASN A 228 -10.01 7.58 11.48
N THR A 229 -10.42 6.64 12.33
CA THR A 229 -11.40 5.62 11.98
C THR A 229 -12.34 5.34 13.14
N GLY A 230 -13.55 4.87 12.81
CA GLY A 230 -14.46 4.29 13.79
C GLY A 230 -13.99 2.90 14.24
N CYS A 231 -14.89 2.11 14.83
CA CYS A 231 -14.56 0.70 15.08
C CYS A 231 -14.67 -0.14 13.80
N ALA A 232 -13.95 -1.25 13.74
CA ALA A 232 -14.13 -2.29 12.73
C ALA A 232 -14.04 -3.68 13.37
N PHE A 233 -14.61 -4.69 12.72
CA PHE A 233 -14.69 -6.02 13.31
C PHE A 233 -13.36 -6.78 13.27
N GLY A 234 -13.04 -7.41 14.40
CA GLY A 234 -12.17 -8.58 14.45
C GLY A 234 -12.88 -9.82 13.89
N ILE A 235 -12.12 -10.89 13.66
CA ILE A 235 -12.69 -12.17 13.18
C ILE A 235 -13.56 -12.88 14.24
N ASP A 236 -13.43 -12.46 15.49
CA ASP A 236 -14.26 -12.81 16.65
C ASP A 236 -15.60 -12.07 16.68
N GLN A 237 -15.87 -11.24 15.66
CA GLN A 237 -17.09 -10.43 15.52
C GLN A 237 -17.21 -9.29 16.55
N VAL A 238 -16.12 -8.96 17.27
CA VAL A 238 -16.06 -7.80 18.17
C VAL A 238 -15.57 -6.58 17.41
N CYS A 239 -16.18 -5.41 17.63
CA CYS A 239 -15.81 -4.17 16.93
C CYS A 239 -14.80 -3.37 17.76
N TYR A 240 -13.56 -3.28 17.29
CA TYR A 240 -12.47 -2.57 17.96
C TYR A 240 -12.22 -1.21 17.31
N GLY A 241 -12.06 -0.17 18.13
CA GLY A 241 -11.75 1.19 17.66
C GLY A 241 -10.47 1.75 18.31
N PRO A 242 -9.98 2.91 17.84
CA PRO A 242 -8.75 3.50 18.35
C PRO A 242 -8.90 4.12 19.76
N THR A 243 -10.12 4.43 20.18
CA THR A 243 -10.40 4.91 21.54
C THR A 243 -10.34 3.72 22.50
N PRO A 244 -9.50 3.74 23.54
CA PRO A 244 -9.49 2.69 24.56
C PRO A 244 -10.89 2.55 25.15
N THR A 245 -11.47 1.35 25.11
CA THR A 245 -12.58 1.02 25.99
C THR A 245 -11.99 0.68 27.36
N ASP A 246 -12.56 1.21 28.44
CA ASP A 246 -12.11 0.95 29.83
C ASP A 246 -12.22 -0.53 30.25
N ILE A 247 -12.72 -1.37 29.35
CA ILE A 247 -12.79 -2.82 29.49
C ILE A 247 -11.99 -3.39 28.31
N PRO A 248 -10.79 -3.95 28.55
CA PRO A 248 -10.12 -4.72 27.52
C PRO A 248 -10.88 -6.05 27.36
N ASP A 249 -11.47 -6.25 26.18
CA ASP A 249 -11.98 -7.56 25.75
C ASP A 249 -10.75 -8.39 25.33
N PHE A 250 -10.23 -9.20 26.27
CA PHE A 250 -9.21 -10.23 26.02
C PHE A 250 -9.83 -11.62 26.18
#